data_AF-A0A347U7D2-F1
#
_entry.id   AF-A0A347U7D2-F1
#
_cell.length_a   1.000
_cell.length_b   1.000
_cell.length_c   1.000
_cell.angle_alpha   90.00
_cell.angle_beta   90.00
_cell.angle_gamma   90.00
#
_symmetry.space_group_name_H-M   'P 1'
#
loop_
_entity.id
_entity.type
_entity.pdbx_description
1 polymer ?
#
loop_
_entity_poly.entity_id
_entity_poly.type
_entity_poly.pdbx_seq_one_letter_code
_entity_poly.pdbx_strand_id
1 'polypeptide(L)'
;MKLKRVLKKEFYITLFIKQNKWHRYGVLLHTFAVAFHILKAKEYKMLAAAFLHDIGKPYVAYQNEKDKITKEFSFHNHEEISYHIIKKWKVSEYTKKLVRYHYIIRGMQKAKERNLLGVYKRMKRSFDKLDDNFIEDLKLFMKFDDMGKISFLKTKDNI
;
A
#
# COMPACT_ATOMS: atom_id res chain seq x y z
N MET A 1 -0.37 -14.88 -11.73
CA MET A 1 -1.58 -14.10 -12.03
C MET A 1 -1.64 -13.79 -13.52
N LYS A 2 -2.74 -14.10 -14.23
CA LYS A 2 -2.87 -13.78 -15.67
C LYS A 2 -3.01 -12.26 -15.83
N LEU A 3 -2.03 -11.59 -16.45
CA LEU A 3 -1.96 -10.13 -16.65
C LEU A 3 -3.27 -9.55 -17.24
N LYS A 4 -3.96 -10.34 -18.07
CA LYS A 4 -5.24 -10.00 -18.73
C LYS A 4 -6.35 -9.56 -17.77
N ARG A 5 -6.29 -9.90 -16.47
CA ARG A 5 -7.31 -9.48 -15.48
C ARG A 5 -7.08 -8.08 -14.92
N VAL A 6 -5.86 -7.57 -14.92
CA VAL A 6 -5.55 -6.23 -14.36
C VAL A 6 -5.88 -5.12 -15.36
N LEU A 7 -5.75 -5.38 -16.65
CA LEU A 7 -6.05 -4.43 -17.73
C LEU A 7 -7.55 -4.27 -18.01
N LYS A 8 -8.40 -5.00 -17.28
CA LYS A 8 -9.84 -5.01 -17.45
C LYS A 8 -10.49 -3.86 -16.68
N LYS A 9 -11.49 -3.21 -17.28
CA LYS A 9 -12.24 -2.10 -16.65
C LYS A 9 -12.78 -2.51 -15.27
N GLU A 10 -13.19 -3.76 -15.13
CA GLU A 10 -13.73 -4.35 -13.91
C GLU A 10 -12.74 -4.34 -12.75
N PHE A 11 -11.45 -4.46 -13.03
CA PHE A 11 -10.39 -4.39 -12.02
C PHE A 11 -10.30 -2.97 -11.43
N TYR A 12 -10.27 -1.95 -12.26
CA TYR A 12 -10.22 -0.55 -11.83
C TYR A 12 -11.52 -0.10 -11.15
N ILE A 13 -12.68 -0.57 -11.61
CA ILE A 13 -13.96 -0.38 -10.90
C ILE A 13 -13.86 -1.00 -9.50
N THR A 14 -13.24 -2.17 -9.36
CA THR A 14 -13.11 -2.81 -8.06
C THR A 14 -12.16 -2.02 -7.16
N LEU A 15 -10.98 -1.65 -7.67
CA LEU A 15 -9.97 -0.87 -6.94
C LEU A 15 -10.47 0.50 -6.48
N PHE A 16 -11.12 1.25 -7.37
CA PHE A 16 -11.43 2.66 -7.12
C PHE A 16 -12.88 2.93 -6.75
N ILE A 17 -13.83 2.03 -7.05
CA ILE A 17 -15.26 2.27 -6.79
C ILE A 17 -15.77 1.31 -5.72
N LYS A 18 -15.56 -0.01 -5.90
CA LYS A 18 -16.06 -0.98 -4.91
C LYS A 18 -15.28 -0.88 -3.59
N GLN A 19 -13.95 -0.86 -3.63
CA GLN A 19 -13.14 -0.76 -2.40
C GLN A 19 -13.29 0.57 -1.67
N ASN A 20 -13.64 1.65 -2.36
CA ASN A 20 -13.96 2.92 -1.71
C ASN A 20 -15.15 2.84 -0.76
N LYS A 21 -16.08 1.89 -0.96
CA LYS A 21 -17.22 1.69 -0.06
C LYS A 21 -16.87 0.97 1.24
N TRP A 22 -15.74 0.26 1.27
CA TRP A 22 -15.41 -0.69 2.35
C TRP A 22 -14.08 -0.40 3.05
N HIS A 23 -13.27 0.51 2.51
CA HIS A 23 -12.06 1.01 3.14
C HIS A 23 -12.37 2.35 3.81
N ARG A 24 -12.03 2.51 5.10
CA ARG A 24 -12.31 3.71 5.91
C ARG A 24 -11.92 5.04 5.24
N TYR A 25 -10.91 5.02 4.37
CA TYR A 25 -10.34 6.20 3.70
C TYR A 25 -10.59 6.28 2.19
N GLY A 26 -11.16 5.23 1.58
CA GLY A 26 -11.21 5.06 0.13
C GLY A 26 -9.83 4.90 -0.52
N VAL A 27 -9.60 3.82 -1.27
CA VAL A 27 -8.31 3.54 -1.93
C VAL A 27 -7.95 4.63 -2.94
N LEU A 28 -8.90 5.11 -3.76
CA LEU A 28 -8.62 6.16 -4.76
C LEU A 28 -8.19 7.48 -4.09
N LEU A 29 -8.94 7.90 -3.08
CA LEU A 29 -8.68 9.15 -2.38
C LEU A 29 -7.37 9.07 -1.61
N HIS A 30 -7.12 7.96 -0.92
CA HIS A 30 -5.83 7.65 -0.29
C HIS A 30 -4.67 7.79 -1.27
N THR A 31 -4.75 7.12 -2.42
CA THR A 31 -3.74 7.22 -3.48
C THR A 31 -3.47 8.67 -3.90
N PHE A 32 -4.51 9.47 -4.11
CA PHE A 32 -4.34 10.88 -4.47
C PHE A 32 -3.77 11.72 -3.34
N ALA A 33 -4.15 11.47 -2.09
CA ALA A 33 -3.60 12.19 -0.94
C ALA A 33 -2.10 11.91 -0.78
N VAL A 34 -1.66 10.66 -0.94
CA VAL A 34 -0.23 10.30 -0.93
C VAL A 34 0.51 11.01 -2.07
N ALA A 35 -0.04 10.97 -3.29
CA ALA A 35 0.54 11.67 -4.44
C ALA A 35 0.63 13.20 -4.21
N PHE A 36 -0.39 13.80 -3.61
CA PHE A 36 -0.40 15.23 -3.27
C PHE A 36 0.72 15.61 -2.29
N HIS A 37 0.91 14.83 -1.22
CA HIS A 37 1.99 15.09 -0.25
C HIS A 37 3.37 14.91 -0.87
N ILE A 38 3.55 13.93 -1.75
CA ILE A 38 4.79 13.74 -2.53
C ILE A 38 5.06 14.93 -3.46
N LEU A 39 4.04 15.40 -4.19
CA LEU A 39 4.16 16.57 -5.06
C LEU A 39 4.52 17.82 -4.27
N LYS A 40 3.88 18.05 -3.12
CA LYS A 40 4.17 19.17 -2.22
C LYS A 40 5.60 19.13 -1.70
N ALA A 41 6.12 17.93 -1.41
CA ALA A 41 7.49 17.71 -0.96
C ALA A 41 8.53 17.70 -2.10
N LYS A 42 8.10 17.75 -3.37
CA LYS A 42 8.95 17.66 -4.57
C LYS A 42 9.71 16.33 -4.71
N GLU A 43 9.22 15.27 -4.08
CA GLU A 43 9.83 13.92 -4.12
C GLU A 43 9.37 13.12 -5.35
N TYR A 44 9.54 13.68 -6.55
CA TYR A 44 8.92 13.19 -7.78
C TYR A 44 9.28 11.73 -8.13
N LYS A 45 10.46 11.25 -7.70
CA LYS A 45 10.87 9.85 -7.86
C LYS A 45 9.88 8.84 -7.26
N MET A 46 9.13 9.25 -6.23
CA MET A 46 8.16 8.41 -5.52
C MET A 46 6.75 8.42 -6.13
N LEU A 47 6.48 9.33 -7.08
CA LEU A 47 5.13 9.57 -7.58
C LEU A 47 4.51 8.34 -8.24
N ALA A 48 5.29 7.60 -9.04
CA ALA A 48 4.81 6.36 -9.66
C ALA A 48 4.46 5.29 -8.60
N ALA A 49 5.20 5.21 -7.50
CA ALA A 49 4.88 4.30 -6.40
C ALA A 49 3.62 4.74 -5.65
N ALA A 50 3.37 6.05 -5.51
CA ALA A 50 2.15 6.59 -4.92
C ALA A 50 0.90 6.03 -5.60
N PHE A 51 0.89 6.00 -6.94
CA PHE A 51 -0.24 5.46 -7.71
C PHE A 51 -0.36 3.94 -7.70
N LEU A 52 0.73 3.22 -7.41
CA LEU A 52 0.80 1.77 -7.62
C LEU A 52 0.90 0.94 -6.34
N HIS A 53 1.23 1.54 -5.18
CA HIS A 53 1.51 0.80 -3.95
C HIS A 53 0.36 -0.11 -3.52
N ASP A 54 -0.88 0.33 -3.72
CA ASP A 54 -2.11 -0.35 -3.31
C ASP A 54 -2.81 -1.15 -4.43
N ILE A 55 -2.21 -1.26 -5.62
CA ILE A 55 -2.87 -1.90 -6.79
C ILE A 55 -3.22 -3.38 -6.54
N GLY A 56 -2.56 -4.05 -5.60
CA GLY A 56 -2.85 -5.43 -5.21
C GLY A 56 -4.08 -5.61 -4.34
N LYS A 57 -4.60 -4.56 -3.68
CA LYS A 57 -5.71 -4.65 -2.72
C LYS A 57 -6.95 -5.39 -3.26
N PRO A 58 -7.40 -5.20 -4.51
CA PRO A 58 -8.59 -5.89 -5.04
C PRO A 58 -8.48 -7.41 -5.09
N TYR A 59 -7.26 -7.94 -5.17
CA TYR A 59 -7.02 -9.39 -5.28
C TYR A 59 -6.94 -10.10 -3.94
N VAL A 60 -6.68 -9.36 -2.86
CA VAL A 60 -6.48 -9.91 -1.51
C VAL A 60 -7.51 -9.38 -0.51
N ALA A 61 -8.56 -8.73 -0.99
CA ALA A 61 -9.65 -8.27 -0.13
C ALA A 61 -10.36 -9.49 0.48
N TYR A 62 -10.38 -9.56 1.81
CA TYR A 62 -11.16 -10.55 2.55
C TYR A 62 -11.77 -9.91 3.81
N GLN A 63 -12.77 -10.56 4.41
CA GLN A 63 -13.35 -10.16 5.70
C GLN A 63 -13.14 -11.29 6.71
N ASN A 64 -12.47 -10.98 7.82
CA ASN A 64 -12.47 -11.86 8.99
C ASN A 64 -13.75 -11.66 9.84
N GLU A 65 -13.96 -12.47 10.88
CA GLU A 65 -15.13 -12.37 11.76
C GLU A 65 -15.34 -10.97 12.36
N LYS A 66 -14.26 -10.26 12.72
CA LYS A 66 -14.34 -8.88 13.23
C LYS A 66 -14.68 -7.89 12.13
N ASP A 67 -14.09 -8.06 10.95
CA ASP A 67 -14.34 -7.22 9.78
C ASP A 67 -15.79 -7.32 9.30
N LYS A 68 -16.44 -8.49 9.46
CA LYS A 68 -17.88 -8.66 9.16
C LYS A 68 -18.75 -7.77 10.04
N ILE A 69 -18.37 -7.59 11.31
CA ILE A 69 -19.08 -6.74 12.27
C ILE A 69 -18.95 -5.27 11.87
N THR A 70 -17.74 -4.83 11.51
CA THR A 70 -17.47 -3.44 11.11
C THR A 70 -17.80 -3.14 9.64
N LYS A 71 -18.12 -4.18 8.86
CA LYS A 71 -18.24 -4.14 7.39
C LYS A 71 -16.97 -3.63 6.70
N GLU A 72 -15.80 -3.76 7.34
CA GLU A 72 -14.52 -3.39 6.73
C GLU A 72 -13.90 -4.59 5.99
N PHE A 73 -12.79 -4.38 5.29
CA PHE A 73 -12.03 -5.45 4.63
C PHE A 73 -10.56 -5.40 5.05
N SER A 74 -9.96 -6.58 5.14
CA SER A 74 -8.53 -6.80 5.36
C SER A 74 -7.80 -7.07 4.02
N PHE A 75 -6.53 -6.64 3.93
CA PHE A 75 -5.71 -6.71 2.72
C PHE A 75 -4.32 -7.29 2.99
N HIS A 76 -4.29 -8.51 3.52
CA HIS A 76 -3.03 -9.16 3.84
C HIS A 76 -2.19 -9.38 2.56
N ASN A 77 -0.91 -9.04 2.61
CA ASN A 77 0.06 -9.28 1.53
C ASN A 77 -0.25 -8.55 0.21
N HIS A 78 -1.00 -7.43 0.25
CA HIS A 78 -1.31 -6.66 -0.96
C HIS A 78 -0.06 -6.09 -1.62
N GLU A 79 1.01 -5.85 -0.87
CA GLU A 79 2.28 -5.29 -1.33
C GLU A 79 3.02 -6.24 -2.27
N GLU A 80 3.10 -7.53 -1.93
CA GLU A 80 3.70 -8.56 -2.79
C GLU A 80 2.85 -8.79 -4.05
N ILE A 81 1.52 -8.72 -3.90
CA ILE A 81 0.60 -8.81 -5.04
C ILE A 81 0.73 -7.59 -5.96
N SER A 82 0.82 -6.37 -5.38
CA SER A 82 1.10 -5.14 -6.12
C SER A 82 2.40 -5.28 -6.92
N TYR A 83 3.47 -5.77 -6.28
CA TYR A 83 4.74 -6.06 -6.97
C TYR A 83 4.56 -7.06 -8.11
N HIS A 84 3.87 -8.17 -7.88
CA HIS A 84 3.63 -9.18 -8.94
C HIS A 84 2.78 -8.67 -10.11
N ILE A 85 1.92 -7.68 -9.89
CA ILE A 85 1.18 -6.99 -10.95
C ILE A 85 2.14 -6.17 -11.81
N ILE A 86 2.97 -5.34 -11.17
CA ILE A 86 3.79 -4.33 -11.87
C ILE A 86 5.17 -4.86 -12.31
N LYS A 87 5.61 -6.04 -11.85
CA LYS A 87 6.98 -6.53 -12.12
C LYS A 87 7.33 -6.63 -13.60
N LYS A 88 6.32 -6.89 -14.45
CA LYS A 88 6.46 -6.97 -15.93
C LYS A 88 6.12 -5.67 -16.65
N TRP A 89 5.70 -4.62 -15.93
CA TRP A 89 5.37 -3.33 -16.53
C TRP A 89 6.64 -2.52 -16.78
N LYS A 90 6.57 -1.59 -17.74
CA LYS A 90 7.63 -0.61 -18.04
C LYS A 90 7.66 0.51 -16.98
N VAL A 91 7.86 0.12 -15.72
CA VAL A 91 8.09 1.02 -14.58
C VAL A 91 9.48 0.76 -14.02
N SER A 92 10.08 1.75 -13.36
CA SER A 92 11.45 1.63 -12.85
C SER A 92 11.57 0.55 -11.77
N GLU A 93 12.75 -0.07 -11.64
CA GLU A 93 13.02 -1.01 -10.55
C GLU A 93 12.90 -0.36 -9.17
N TYR A 94 13.23 0.93 -9.07
CA TYR A 94 12.99 1.74 -7.88
C TYR A 94 11.51 1.71 -7.48
N THR A 95 10.60 2.04 -8.40
CA THR A 95 9.15 2.00 -8.15
C THR A 95 8.69 0.60 -7.76
N LYS A 96 9.20 -0.45 -8.42
CA LYS A 96 8.84 -1.84 -8.08
C LYS A 96 9.27 -2.21 -6.67
N LYS A 97 10.51 -1.88 -6.28
CA LYS A 97 11.01 -2.09 -4.91
C LYS A 97 10.17 -1.30 -3.91
N LEU A 98 9.89 -0.02 -4.19
CA LEU A 98 9.15 0.85 -3.28
C LEU A 98 7.74 0.30 -3.04
N VAL A 99 7.01 -0.05 -4.10
CA VAL A 99 5.70 -0.72 -4.00
C VAL A 99 5.76 -2.01 -3.18
N ARG A 100 6.75 -2.87 -3.42
CA ARG A 100 6.88 -4.16 -2.72
C ARG A 100 7.15 -4.00 -1.23
N TYR A 101 7.99 -3.03 -0.87
CA TYR A 101 8.55 -2.93 0.47
C TYR A 101 7.97 -1.77 1.30
N HIS A 102 7.10 -0.91 0.75
CA HIS A 102 6.64 0.31 1.44
C HIS A 102 6.07 0.08 2.84
N TYR A 103 5.55 -1.12 3.12
CA TYR A 103 5.00 -1.48 4.43
C TYR A 103 5.92 -2.36 5.28
N ILE A 104 7.11 -2.74 4.82
CA ILE A 104 7.97 -3.74 5.49
C ILE A 104 8.36 -3.33 6.92
N ILE A 105 8.68 -2.06 7.13
CA ILE A 105 9.09 -1.51 8.44
C ILE A 105 7.93 -1.67 9.43
N ARG A 106 6.73 -1.22 9.05
CA ARG A 106 5.52 -1.37 9.87
C ARG A 106 5.09 -2.82 10.04
N GLY A 107 5.25 -3.64 9.00
CA GLY A 107 4.99 -5.08 9.02
C GLY A 107 5.83 -5.78 10.07
N MET A 108 7.13 -5.48 10.14
CA MET A 108 8.03 -5.99 11.16
C MET A 108 7.63 -5.54 12.56
N GLN A 109 7.32 -4.26 12.76
CA GLN A 109 6.86 -3.74 14.04
C GLN A 109 5.61 -4.48 14.53
N LYS A 110 4.57 -4.55 13.70
CA LYS A 110 3.31 -5.24 14.03
C LYS A 110 3.50 -6.73 14.28
N ALA A 111 4.41 -7.39 13.54
CA ALA A 111 4.74 -8.79 13.79
C ALA A 111 5.39 -8.99 15.15
N LYS A 112 6.26 -8.07 15.58
CA LYS A 112 6.90 -8.10 16.90
C LYS A 112 5.89 -7.86 18.02
N GLU A 113 5.02 -6.86 17.89
CA GLU A 113 3.95 -6.54 18.85
C GLU A 113 2.98 -7.72 19.06
N ARG A 114 2.69 -8.48 18.00
CA ARG A 114 1.80 -9.65 18.04
C ARG A 114 2.50 -10.97 18.39
N ASN A 115 3.77 -10.92 18.78
CA ASN A 115 4.61 -12.10 19.05
C ASN A 115 4.69 -13.11 17.88
N LEU A 116 4.59 -12.64 16.63
CA LEU A 116 4.66 -13.45 15.42
C LEU A 116 6.11 -13.55 14.91
N LEU A 117 6.99 -14.18 15.71
CA LEU A 117 8.44 -14.20 15.48
C LEU A 117 8.84 -14.77 14.11
N GLY A 118 8.12 -15.78 13.60
CA GLY A 118 8.37 -16.36 12.28
C GLY A 118 8.13 -15.38 11.13
N VAL A 119 7.07 -14.55 11.23
CA VAL A 119 6.75 -13.50 10.24
C VAL A 119 7.81 -12.41 10.31
N TYR A 120 8.17 -11.97 11.52
CA TYR A 120 9.21 -10.99 11.76
C TYR A 120 10.54 -11.42 11.12
N LYS A 121 11.02 -12.64 11.41
CA LYS A 121 12.28 -13.17 10.86
C LYS A 121 12.27 -13.24 9.33
N ARG A 122 11.13 -13.53 8.69
CA ARG A 122 11.01 -13.51 7.22
C ARG A 122 11.12 -12.09 6.65
N MET A 123 10.42 -11.14 7.25
CA MET A 123 10.48 -9.73 6.81
C MET A 123 11.87 -9.15 7.06
N LYS A 124 12.48 -9.40 8.23
CA LYS A 124 13.82 -8.93 8.57
C LYS A 124 14.87 -9.39 7.57
N ARG A 125 14.83 -10.66 7.13
CA ARG A 125 15.74 -11.16 6.07
C ARG A 125 15.62 -10.43 4.73
N SER A 126 14.44 -9.89 4.42
CA SER A 126 14.24 -9.09 3.20
C SER A 126 14.67 -7.65 3.42
N PHE A 127 14.41 -7.11 4.61
CA PHE A 127 14.81 -5.77 5.03
C PHE A 127 16.34 -5.61 5.11
N ASP A 128 17.04 -6.57 5.71
CA ASP A 128 18.50 -6.55 5.88
C ASP A 128 19.28 -6.57 4.55
N LYS A 129 18.60 -6.82 3.42
CA LYS A 129 19.18 -6.78 2.06
C LYS A 129 18.99 -5.44 1.36
N LEU A 130 18.27 -4.51 1.98
CA LEU A 130 18.02 -3.18 1.43
C LEU A 130 19.19 -2.27 1.77
N ASP A 131 19.54 -1.39 0.84
CA ASP A 131 20.54 -0.34 1.04
C ASP A 131 19.98 0.80 1.91
N ASP A 132 20.85 1.48 2.65
CA ASP A 132 20.46 2.52 3.62
C ASP A 132 19.71 3.68 2.96
N ASN A 133 20.13 4.09 1.76
CA ASN A 133 19.45 5.14 0.99
C ASN A 133 18.00 4.74 0.66
N PHE A 134 17.78 3.49 0.25
CA PHE A 134 16.44 3.00 0.00
C PHE A 134 15.61 2.83 1.29
N ILE A 135 16.25 2.51 2.43
CA ILE A 135 15.57 2.48 3.73
C ILE A 135 15.06 3.87 4.13
N GLU A 136 15.82 4.93 3.89
CA GLU A 136 15.36 6.30 4.13
C GLU A 136 14.20 6.68 3.21
N ASP A 137 14.26 6.29 1.93
CA ASP A 137 13.15 6.46 1.00
C ASP A 137 11.89 5.71 1.44
N LEU A 138 12.04 4.51 2.01
CA LEU A 138 10.92 3.73 2.57
C LEU A 138 10.28 4.46 3.76
N LYS A 139 11.09 4.99 4.69
CA LYS A 139 10.59 5.76 5.84
C LYS A 139 9.85 7.01 5.37
N LEU A 140 10.41 7.72 4.39
CA LEU A 140 9.80 8.91 3.82
C LEU A 140 8.48 8.60 3.10
N PHE A 141 8.46 7.57 2.27
CA PHE A 141 7.22 7.14 1.62
C PHE A 141 6.15 6.70 2.62
N MET A 142 6.53 5.98 3.67
CA MET A 142 5.61 5.58 4.75
C MET A 142 5.03 6.79 5.49
N LYS A 143 5.80 7.86 5.66
CA LYS A 143 5.30 9.14 6.22
C LYS A 143 4.24 9.76 5.30
N PHE A 144 4.45 9.76 3.98
CA PHE A 144 3.42 10.24 3.04
C PHE A 144 2.18 9.36 3.02
N ASP A 145 2.34 8.04 3.12
CA ASP A 145 1.24 7.07 3.27
C ASP A 145 0.40 7.34 4.53
N ASP A 146 1.04 7.68 5.65
CA ASP A 146 0.33 8.06 6.88
C ASP A 146 -0.38 9.41 6.77
N MET A 147 0.28 10.40 6.18
CA MET A 147 -0.33 11.70 5.92
C MET A 147 -1.54 11.57 5.01
N GLY A 148 -1.47 10.67 4.02
CA GLY A 148 -2.60 10.29 3.17
C GLY A 148 -3.81 9.86 3.99
N LYS A 149 -3.60 9.05 5.05
CA LYS A 149 -4.67 8.60 5.95
C LYS A 149 -5.22 9.71 6.86
N ILE A 150 -4.35 10.60 7.36
CA ILE A 150 -4.72 11.67 8.30
C ILE A 150 -5.50 12.79 7.60
N SER A 151 -5.17 13.13 6.35
CA SER A 151 -5.87 14.16 5.57
C SER A 151 -7.38 13.92 5.46
N PHE A 152 -7.85 12.68 5.66
CA PHE A 152 -9.28 12.32 5.70
C PHE A 152 -9.94 12.45 7.08
N LEU A 153 -9.18 12.40 8.17
CA LEU A 153 -9.74 12.57 9.52
C LEU A 153 -10.09 14.04 9.76
N LYS A 154 -9.21 14.97 9.34
CA LYS A 154 -9.46 16.41 9.46
C LYS A 154 -10.63 16.93 8.62
N THR A 155 -11.02 16.24 7.54
CA THR A 155 -12.18 16.62 6.74
C THR A 155 -13.49 16.07 7.29
N LYS A 156 -13.45 15.01 8.12
CA LYS A 156 -14.64 14.41 8.72
C LYS A 156 -15.11 15.11 9.99
N ASP A 157 -14.19 15.73 10.72
CA ASP A 157 -14.47 16.45 11.97
C ASP A 157 -14.79 17.96 11.75
N ASN A 158 -14.78 18.42 10.49
CA ASN A 158 -15.03 19.82 10.09
C ASN A 158 -16.29 19.98 9.21
N ILE A 159 -17.26 19.04 9.28
CA ILE A 159 -18.58 19.15 8.65
C ILE A 159 -19.64 18.88 9.71
#